data_AF-A0A8S0REQ9-F1
#
_entry.id   AF-A0A8S0REQ9-F1
#
_cell.length_a   1.000
_cell.length_b   1.000
_cell.length_c   1.000
_cell.angle_alpha   90.00
_cell.angle_beta   90.00
_cell.angle_gamma   90.00
#
_symmetry.space_group_name_H-M   'P 1'
#
loop_
_entity.id
_entity.type
_entity.pdbx_description
1 polymer ?
#
loop_
_entity_poly.entity_id
_entity_poly.type
_entity_poly.pdbx_seq_one_letter_code
_entity_poly.pdbx_strand_id
1 'polypeptide(L)' 'MLEDILKLHSILSNLEINKTGKLVYGQESMVYFLQGEVGDWKNHLSTEMVKKLDQITKH' A
#
# COMPACT_ATOMS: atom_id res chain seq x y z
N MET A 1 -2.55 -15.39 15.16
CA MET A 1 -2.42 -13.91 15.23
C MET A 1 -2.01 -13.31 13.89
N LEU A 2 -0.78 -13.53 13.40
CA LEU A 2 -0.37 -12.98 12.09
C LEU A 2 -1.19 -13.56 10.93
N GLU A 3 -1.39 -14.88 10.92
CA GLU A 3 -2.22 -15.56 9.91
C GLU A 3 -3.67 -15.04 9.89
N ASP A 4 -4.25 -14.81 11.06
CA ASP A 4 -5.61 -14.27 11.18
C ASP A 4 -5.71 -12.84 10.64
N ILE A 5 -4.69 -12.01 10.88
CA ILE A 5 -4.59 -10.65 10.35
C ILE A 5 -4.47 -10.67 8.83
N LEU A 6 -3.61 -11.54 8.27
CA LEU A 6 -3.45 -11.70 6.83
C LEU A 6 -4.74 -12.21 6.17
N LYS A 7 -5.43 -13.16 6.81
CA LYS A 7 -6.71 -13.68 6.35
C LYS A 7 -7.79 -12.59 6.35
N LEU A 8 -7.88 -11.80 7.41
CA LEU A 8 -8.82 -10.68 7.48
C LEU A 8 -8.54 -9.64 6.40
N HIS A 9 -7.26 -9.27 6.21
CA HIS A 9 -6.87 -8.35 5.14
C HIS A 9 -7.29 -8.87 3.75
N SER A 10 -7.05 -10.16 3.47
CA SER A 10 -7.44 -10.79 2.20
C SER A 10 -8.96 -10.79 1.99
N ILE A 11 -9.75 -10.98 3.04
CA ILE A 11 -11.21 -10.90 2.96
C ILE A 11 -11.64 -9.47 2.64
N LEU A 12 -11.09 -8.49 3.37
CA LEU A 12 -11.47 -7.08 3.22
C LEU A 12 -11.06 -6.50 1.86
N SER A 13 -9.86 -6.80 1.37
CA SER A 13 -9.38 -6.30 0.08
C SER A 13 -10.17 -6.86 -1.11
N ASN A 14 -10.88 -7.98 -0.92
CA ASN A 14 -11.68 -8.60 -1.97
C ASN A 14 -13.15 -8.14 -2.04
N LEU A 15 -13.62 -7.35 -1.08
CA LEU A 15 -14.97 -6.80 -1.09
C LEU A 15 -15.14 -5.80 -2.23
N GLU A 16 -16.25 -5.87 -2.96
CA GLU A 16 -16.55 -4.97 -4.09
C GLU A 16 -16.53 -3.49 -3.68
N ILE A 17 -17.12 -3.17 -2.52
CA ILE A 17 -17.13 -1.81 -1.97
C ILE A 17 -15.72 -1.26 -1.73
N ASN A 18 -14.72 -2.13 -1.53
CA ASN A 18 -13.33 -1.77 -1.31
C ASN A 18 -12.50 -1.74 -2.61
N LYS A 19 -13.08 -2.17 -3.73
CA LYS A 19 -12.48 -2.11 -5.07
C LYS A 19 -13.04 -0.96 -5.89
N THR A 20 -14.35 -0.72 -5.82
CA THR A 20 -15.03 0.23 -6.72
C THR A 20 -15.81 1.32 -5.97
N GLY A 21 -15.95 1.20 -4.66
CA GLY A 21 -16.70 2.17 -3.85
C GLY A 21 -15.96 3.49 -3.71
N LYS A 22 -16.72 4.55 -3.37
CA LYS A 22 -16.21 5.87 -3.00
C LYS A 22 -16.61 6.21 -1.58
N LEU A 23 -15.68 6.83 -0.84
CA LEU A 23 -15.95 7.37 0.48
C LEU A 23 -16.78 8.65 0.39
N VAL A 24 -17.25 9.13 1.55
CA VAL A 24 -18.09 10.33 1.69
C VAL A 24 -17.47 11.56 1.03
N TYR A 25 -16.14 11.66 0.99
CA TYR A 25 -15.41 12.77 0.36
C TYR A 25 -14.90 12.46 -1.05
N GLY A 26 -15.38 11.38 -1.67
CA GLY A 26 -15.14 11.04 -3.08
C GLY A 26 -13.89 10.21 -3.35
N GLN A 27 -13.06 9.92 -2.34
CA GLN A 27 -11.89 9.05 -2.50
C GLN A 27 -12.34 7.63 -2.83
N GLU A 28 -11.66 7.02 -3.80
CA GLU A 28 -11.86 5.61 -4.12
C GLU A 28 -11.40 4.75 -2.94
N SER A 29 -12.25 3.85 -2.51
CA SER A 29 -11.98 2.89 -1.42
C SER A 29 -10.74 2.03 -1.66
N MET A 30 -10.40 1.76 -2.93
CA MET A 30 -9.25 0.93 -3.32
C MET A 30 -7.92 1.49 -2.83
N VAL A 31 -7.80 2.80 -2.63
CA VAL A 31 -6.55 3.44 -2.19
C VAL A 31 -6.09 2.98 -0.81
N TYR A 32 -6.97 2.34 -0.03
CA TYR A 32 -6.65 1.82 1.31
C TYR A 32 -6.24 0.33 1.30
N PHE A 33 -6.41 -0.38 0.18
CA PHE A 33 -6.14 -1.82 0.04
C PHE A 33 -5.04 -2.07 -0.99
N LEU A 34 -4.00 -1.25 -0.97
CA LEU A 34 -2.83 -1.40 -1.84
C LEU A 34 -2.02 -2.63 -1.44
N GLN A 35 -1.41 -3.28 -2.44
CA GLN A 35 -0.46 -4.37 -2.19
C GLN A 35 0.84 -3.77 -1.63
N GLY A 36 0.97 -3.75 -0.31
CA GLY A 36 2.17 -3.31 0.38
C GLY A 36 3.27 -4.37 0.30
N GLU A 37 3.95 -4.46 -0.84
CA GLU A 37 5.08 -5.38 -1.02
C GLU A 37 6.41 -4.70 -0.64
N VAL A 38 7.19 -5.38 0.20
CA VAL A 38 8.51 -4.88 0.62
C VAL A 38 9.42 -4.82 -0.60
N GLY A 39 9.87 -3.60 -0.94
CA GLY A 39 10.76 -3.37 -2.07
C GLY A 39 10.08 -2.85 -3.34
N ASP A 40 8.76 -2.74 -3.37
CA ASP A 40 8.01 -2.23 -4.53
C ASP A 40 8.37 -0.78 -4.89
N TRP A 41 8.88 -0.01 -3.92
CA TRP A 41 9.43 1.33 -4.18
C TRP A 41 10.49 1.35 -5.30
N LYS A 42 11.17 0.24 -5.58
CA LYS A 42 12.15 0.12 -6.67
C LYS A 42 11.51 0.26 -8.06
N ASN A 43 10.23 -0.06 -8.19
CA ASN A 43 9.47 0.07 -9.44
C ASN A 43 9.03 1.52 -9.69
N HIS A 44 9.02 2.35 -8.64
CA HIS A 44 8.47 3.71 -8.68
C HIS A 44 9.52 4.81 -8.49
N LEU A 45 10.65 4.51 -7.85
CA LEU A 45 11.72 5.48 -7.56
C LEU A 45 12.92 5.27 -8.47
N SER A 46 13.47 6.38 -8.98
CA SER A 46 14.75 6.34 -9.69
C SER A 46 15.90 6.06 -8.72
N THR A 47 16.99 5.50 -9.24
CA THR A 47 18.21 5.25 -8.46
C THR A 47 18.73 6.50 -7.74
N GLU A 48 18.54 7.68 -8.31
CA GLU A 48 18.94 8.95 -7.69
C GLU A 48 18.07 9.30 -6.48
N MET A 49 16.75 9.17 -6.59
CA MET A 49 15.81 9.43 -5.49
C MET A 49 16.10 8.53 -4.29
N VAL A 50 16.40 7.26 -4.56
CA VAL A 50 16.73 6.26 -3.55
C VAL A 50 18.00 6.64 -2.81
N LYS A 51 19.07 6.99 -3.55
CA LYS A 51 20.33 7.45 -2.95
C LYS A 51 20.13 8.68 -2.06
N LYS A 52 19.29 9.63 -2.48
CA LYS A 52 18.97 10.82 -1.69
C LYS A 52 18.22 10.47 -0.40
N LEU A 53 17.24 9.56 -0.48
CA LEU A 53 16.53 9.07 0.70
C LEU A 53 17.47 8.32 1.65
N ASP A 54 18.34 7.45 1.15
CA ASP A 54 19.35 6.73 1.95
C ASP A 54 20.31 7.70 2.66
N GLN A 55 20.65 8.84 2.05
CA GLN A 55 21.46 9.87 2.70
C GLN A 55 20.71 10.59 3.83
N ILE A 56 19.41 10.84 3.67
CA ILE A 56 18.57 11.49 4.69
C ILE A 56 18.36 10.57 5.89
N THR A 57 18.18 9.26 5.66
CA THR A 57 17.85 8.29 6.70
C THR A 57 19.09 7.65 7.35
N LYS A 58 20.29 7.92 6.83
CA LYS A 58 21.54 7.53 7.49
C LYS A 58 21.71 8.28 8.80
N HIS A 59 21.60 7.55 9.90
CA HIS A 59 22.05 7.96 11.24
C HIS A 59 23.53 7.69 11.45
#